data_AF-A0A821M9G1-F1
#
_entry.id   AF-A0A821M9G1-F1
#
_cell.length_a   1.000
_cell.length_b   1.000
_cell.length_c   1.000
_cell.angle_alpha   90.00
_cell.angle_beta   90.00
_cell.angle_gamma   90.00
#
_symmetry.space_group_name_H-M   'P 1'
#
loop_
_entity.id
_entity.type
_entity.pdbx_description
1 polymer ?
#
loop_
_entity_poly.entity_id
_entity_poly.type
_entity_poly.pdbx_seq_one_letter_code
_entity_poly.pdbx_strand_id
1 'polypeptide(L)'
;RLTIPIDNSEKINFETTQTSKLLSIGISVMKTKSLDTHIDHLVEHINDHDQQHQVRQILIRYNKLFDITKPTIASNVKPHEIKTIDHPSPTSKAYYSTPQKQEAMHNIIQELLQSGLIRQSYSNYAAPAMLVPKKDNTWRMVVDYKKLNSITIKDNHPLPNMEQTIQILGGGYKFFSKLDMKSGFWQIPIKEEDKHKTAFIAPDGLYEWNVLPQGLKNSPPSFQRVMLDILS
;
A
#
# COMPACT_ATOMS: atom_id res chain seq x y z
N ARG A 1 7.71 24.46 44.82
CA ARG A 1 8.34 25.81 44.88
C ARG A 1 9.11 25.97 43.58
N LEU A 2 8.75 26.76 42.58
CA LEU A 2 7.69 27.76 42.39
C LEU A 2 7.04 27.47 41.04
N THR A 3 5.72 27.41 41.01
CA THR A 3 4.89 27.40 39.82
C THR A 3 4.25 28.77 39.75
N ILE A 4 4.43 29.50 38.65
CA ILE A 4 3.59 30.66 38.31
C ILE A 4 2.91 30.30 36.98
N PRO A 5 1.58 30.45 36.87
CA PRO A 5 0.79 29.93 35.77
C PRO A 5 0.79 30.91 34.59
N ILE A 6 0.70 30.36 33.38
CA ILE A 6 0.21 31.12 32.23
C ILE A 6 -0.92 30.28 31.64
N ASP A 7 -2.13 30.62 32.05
CA ASP A 7 -3.34 30.29 31.32
C ASP A 7 -3.63 31.48 30.40
N ASN A 8 -3.60 31.26 29.09
CA ASN A 8 -4.76 31.52 28.25
C ASN A 8 -4.47 31.18 26.79
N SER A 9 -5.25 30.20 26.31
CA SER A 9 -5.98 30.27 25.06
C SER A 9 -5.22 30.74 23.81
N GLU A 10 -4.53 29.81 23.17
CA GLU A 10 -4.53 29.70 21.71
C GLU A 10 -4.31 28.24 21.34
N LYS A 11 -5.40 27.46 21.41
CA LYS A 11 -5.48 26.23 20.63
C LYS A 11 -5.39 26.66 19.18
N ILE A 12 -4.21 26.50 18.59
CA ILE A 12 -4.05 26.56 17.13
C ILE A 12 -4.81 25.36 16.57
N ASN A 13 -6.11 25.55 16.35
CA ASN A 13 -6.96 24.67 15.58
C ASN A 13 -6.51 24.80 14.12
N PHE A 14 -5.42 24.12 13.76
CA PHE A 14 -5.10 23.90 12.35
C PHE A 14 -6.24 23.08 11.75
N GLU A 15 -6.96 23.75 10.86
CA GLU A 15 -8.13 23.34 10.09
C GLU A 15 -8.25 21.81 9.86
N THR A 16 -9.03 21.18 10.73
CA THR A 16 -9.61 19.85 10.51
C THR A 16 -10.46 19.82 9.23
N THR A 17 -10.98 20.97 8.79
CA THR A 17 -11.85 21.13 7.61
C THR A 17 -11.08 21.04 6.28
N GLN A 18 -9.86 21.60 6.19
CA GLN A 18 -9.07 21.56 4.96
C GLN A 18 -8.42 20.17 4.77
N THR A 19 -7.95 19.58 5.87
CA THR A 19 -7.39 18.22 5.89
C THR A 19 -8.45 17.18 5.53
N SER A 20 -9.68 17.32 6.03
CA SER A 20 -10.81 16.45 5.67
C SER A 20 -11.28 16.65 4.23
N LYS A 21 -11.19 17.87 3.67
CA LYS A 21 -11.46 18.15 2.26
C LYS A 21 -10.39 17.55 1.34
N LEU A 22 -9.11 17.63 1.71
CA LEU A 22 -8.03 16.97 0.97
C LEU A 22 -8.11 15.44 1.06
N LEU A 23 -8.52 14.90 2.21
CA LEU A 23 -8.82 13.47 2.39
C LEU A 23 -10.03 13.03 1.57
N SER A 24 -11.11 13.83 1.52
CA SER A 24 -12.29 13.51 0.73
C SER A 24 -12.02 13.60 -0.77
N ILE A 25 -11.22 14.58 -1.21
CA ILE A 25 -10.70 14.67 -2.58
C ILE A 25 -9.83 13.46 -2.89
N GLY A 26 -8.89 13.10 -2.01
CA GLY A 26 -8.05 11.90 -2.16
C GLY A 26 -8.85 10.59 -2.25
N ILE A 27 -9.99 10.50 -1.55
CA ILE A 27 -10.92 9.37 -1.65
C ILE A 27 -11.76 9.42 -2.94
N SER A 28 -12.16 10.61 -3.40
CA SER A 28 -12.91 10.79 -4.66
C SER A 28 -12.06 10.46 -5.90
N VAL A 29 -10.77 10.85 -5.87
CA VAL A 29 -9.77 10.51 -6.91
C VAL A 29 -9.62 8.99 -7.08
N MET A 30 -9.88 8.18 -6.04
CA MET A 30 -9.82 6.73 -6.15
C MET A 30 -11.00 6.09 -6.92
N LYS A 31 -12.06 6.84 -7.25
CA LYS A 31 -13.28 6.32 -7.89
C LYS A 31 -13.41 6.59 -9.40
N THR A 32 -12.57 7.43 -9.99
CA THR A 32 -12.71 7.88 -11.38
C THR A 32 -11.56 7.41 -12.26
N LYS A 33 -11.91 6.98 -13.49
CA LYS A 33 -11.05 6.20 -14.40
C LYS A 33 -10.07 7.05 -15.25
N SER A 34 -10.04 8.38 -15.09
CA SER A 34 -9.09 9.25 -15.82
C SER A 34 -8.75 10.50 -15.03
N LEU A 35 -7.44 10.79 -14.91
CA LEU A 35 -6.89 12.00 -14.30
C LEU A 35 -7.47 13.26 -14.94
N ASP A 36 -7.76 13.26 -16.24
CA ASP A 36 -8.20 14.43 -17.02
C ASP A 36 -9.44 15.11 -16.43
N THR A 37 -10.32 14.34 -15.79
CA THR A 37 -11.54 14.85 -15.15
C THR A 37 -11.30 15.52 -13.79
N HIS A 38 -10.09 15.40 -13.22
CA HIS A 38 -9.74 15.84 -11.86
C HIS A 38 -8.55 16.80 -11.82
N ILE A 39 -7.81 16.98 -12.93
CA ILE A 39 -6.66 17.89 -12.98
C ILE A 39 -7.04 19.29 -12.50
N ASP A 40 -8.19 19.80 -12.94
CA ASP A 40 -8.62 21.15 -12.59
C ASP A 40 -8.90 21.29 -11.08
N HIS A 41 -9.44 20.25 -10.43
CA HIS A 41 -9.58 20.22 -8.96
C HIS A 41 -8.24 20.09 -8.22
N LEU A 42 -7.26 19.39 -8.79
CA LEU A 42 -5.94 19.26 -8.16
C LEU A 42 -5.18 20.59 -8.14
N VAL A 43 -5.46 21.50 -9.07
CA VAL A 43 -4.76 22.78 -9.18
C VAL A 43 -5.59 23.98 -8.70
N GLU A 44 -6.86 23.79 -8.31
CA GLU A 44 -7.77 24.88 -7.91
C GLU A 44 -7.29 25.69 -6.69
N HIS A 45 -6.49 25.07 -5.82
CA HIS A 45 -5.97 25.69 -4.61
C HIS A 45 -4.75 26.58 -4.86
N ILE A 46 -4.23 26.60 -6.09
CA ILE A 46 -3.07 27.42 -6.48
C ILE A 46 -3.60 28.76 -6.99
N ASN A 47 -3.38 29.83 -6.21
CA ASN A 47 -3.89 31.17 -6.53
C ASN A 47 -3.18 31.84 -7.71
N ASP A 48 -1.92 31.47 -7.96
CA ASP A 48 -1.12 32.00 -9.06
C ASP A 48 -1.44 31.22 -10.35
N HIS A 49 -2.02 31.91 -11.34
CA HIS A 49 -2.46 31.30 -12.59
C HIS A 49 -1.32 30.73 -13.44
N ASP A 50 -0.11 31.31 -13.40
CA ASP A 50 1.03 30.79 -14.14
C ASP A 50 1.53 29.49 -13.51
N GLN A 51 1.60 29.44 -12.16
CA GLN A 51 1.94 28.22 -11.43
C GLN A 51 0.89 27.12 -11.63
N GLN A 52 -0.39 27.51 -11.59
CA GLN A 52 -1.51 26.61 -11.86
C GLN A 52 -1.37 25.98 -13.25
N HIS A 53 -1.04 26.78 -14.27
CA HIS A 53 -0.80 26.30 -15.62
C HIS A 53 0.40 25.34 -15.69
N GLN A 54 1.52 25.67 -15.05
CA GLN A 54 2.72 24.82 -15.04
C GLN A 54 2.44 23.45 -14.42
N VAL A 55 1.79 23.39 -13.26
CA VAL A 55 1.43 22.12 -12.60
C VAL A 55 0.47 21.31 -13.47
N ARG A 56 -0.52 21.97 -14.09
CA ARG A 56 -1.44 21.34 -15.03
C ARG A 56 -0.71 20.66 -16.20
N GLN A 57 0.28 21.33 -16.80
CA GLN A 57 1.08 20.74 -17.89
C GLN A 57 1.88 19.51 -17.44
N ILE A 58 2.41 19.51 -16.21
CA ILE A 58 3.12 18.35 -15.65
C ILE A 58 2.15 17.17 -15.48
N LEU A 59 0.97 17.41 -14.90
CA LEU A 59 -0.05 16.37 -14.71
C LEU A 59 -0.53 15.77 -16.03
N ILE A 60 -0.74 16.61 -17.05
CA ILE A 60 -1.10 16.16 -18.41
C ILE A 60 0.05 15.34 -19.02
N ARG A 61 1.29 15.85 -18.95
CA ARG A 61 2.48 15.18 -19.50
C ARG A 61 2.69 13.79 -18.91
N TYR A 62 2.43 13.63 -17.62
CA TYR A 62 2.61 12.36 -16.90
C TYR A 62 1.31 11.62 -16.59
N ASN A 63 0.20 11.94 -17.28
CA ASN A 63 -1.13 11.37 -17.03
C ASN A 63 -1.12 9.83 -16.96
N LYS A 64 -0.32 9.19 -17.83
CA LYS A 64 -0.16 7.72 -17.86
C LYS A 64 0.31 7.10 -16.54
N LEU A 65 1.06 7.83 -15.70
CA LEU A 65 1.51 7.33 -14.39
C LEU A 65 0.36 7.18 -13.39
N PHE A 66 -0.76 7.85 -13.63
CA PHE A 66 -1.95 7.84 -12.79
C PHE A 66 -3.04 6.91 -13.33
N ASP A 67 -2.75 6.12 -14.38
CA ASP A 67 -3.66 5.09 -14.85
C ASP A 67 -3.72 3.93 -13.84
N ILE A 68 -4.78 3.92 -13.05
CA ILE A 68 -5.03 2.92 -12.00
C ILE A 68 -5.88 1.74 -12.49
N THR A 69 -6.16 1.66 -13.79
CA THR A 69 -7.00 0.59 -14.38
C THR A 69 -6.28 -0.74 -14.48
N LYS A 70 -4.94 -0.72 -14.51
CA LYS A 70 -4.10 -1.93 -14.57
C LYS A 70 -3.16 -2.01 -13.38
N PRO A 71 -2.95 -3.21 -12.81
CA PRO A 71 -1.85 -3.42 -11.88
C PRO A 71 -0.53 -3.13 -12.59
N THR A 72 0.34 -2.37 -11.94
CA THR A 72 1.69 -2.11 -12.43
C THR A 72 2.67 -2.90 -11.58
N ILE A 73 3.41 -3.82 -12.19
CA ILE A 73 4.52 -4.53 -11.55
C ILE A 73 5.80 -3.84 -12.01
N ALA A 74 6.61 -3.37 -11.07
CA ALA A 74 7.85 -2.68 -11.37
C ALA A 74 8.89 -3.67 -11.92
N SER A 75 9.35 -3.43 -13.15
CA SER A 75 10.35 -4.27 -13.83
C SER A 75 11.78 -3.99 -13.39
N ASN A 76 12.04 -2.77 -12.90
CA ASN A 76 13.39 -2.25 -12.67
C ASN A 76 13.75 -2.18 -11.17
N VAL A 77 13.09 -2.98 -10.34
CA VAL A 77 13.34 -3.03 -8.89
C VAL A 77 13.85 -4.40 -8.51
N LYS A 78 14.69 -4.45 -7.48
CA LYS A 78 15.17 -5.72 -6.93
C LYS A 78 13.99 -6.53 -6.37
N PRO A 79 13.79 -7.78 -6.81
CA PRO A 79 12.73 -8.62 -6.27
C PRO A 79 12.90 -8.85 -4.77
N HIS A 80 11.78 -8.94 -4.06
CA HIS A 80 11.76 -9.25 -2.63
C HIS A 80 12.17 -10.71 -2.39
N GLU A 81 13.10 -10.91 -1.44
CA GLU A 81 13.54 -12.21 -0.98
C GLU A 81 12.95 -12.53 0.40
N ILE A 82 12.49 -13.76 0.60
CA ILE A 82 11.91 -14.25 1.87
C ILE A 82 12.91 -15.21 2.51
N LYS A 83 13.83 -14.65 3.30
CA LYS A 83 14.84 -15.44 4.04
C LYS A 83 14.23 -16.02 5.31
N THR A 84 14.30 -17.34 5.45
CA THR A 84 13.80 -18.08 6.62
C THR A 84 14.96 -18.79 7.32
N ILE A 85 14.80 -19.06 8.61
CA ILE A 85 15.65 -20.04 9.31
C ILE A 85 15.34 -21.45 8.81
N ASP A 86 16.21 -22.41 9.12
CA ASP A 86 15.92 -23.83 8.86
C ASP A 86 14.71 -24.26 9.70
N HIS A 87 13.63 -24.64 9.02
CA HIS A 87 12.36 -25.01 9.64
C HIS A 87 11.48 -25.75 8.63
N PRO A 88 10.66 -26.72 9.06
CA PRO A 88 9.62 -27.32 8.22
C PRO A 88 8.66 -26.29 7.64
N SER A 89 8.12 -26.52 6.45
CA SER A 89 7.19 -25.56 5.84
C SER A 89 5.96 -25.33 6.73
N PRO A 90 5.67 -24.09 7.17
CA PRO A 90 4.51 -23.77 7.99
C PRO A 90 3.22 -23.95 7.20
N THR A 91 2.33 -24.76 7.76
CA THR A 91 0.99 -25.00 7.23
C THR A 91 -0.07 -24.74 8.30
N SER A 92 -1.25 -24.34 7.85
CA SER A 92 -2.43 -24.07 8.67
C SER A 92 -3.67 -24.61 7.97
N LYS A 93 -4.74 -24.83 8.74
CA LYS A 93 -6.04 -25.18 8.17
C LYS A 93 -6.73 -23.92 7.66
N ALA A 94 -7.53 -24.07 6.60
CA ALA A 94 -8.43 -23.02 6.15
C ALA A 94 -9.37 -22.58 7.28
N TYR A 95 -9.68 -21.28 7.33
CA TYR A 95 -10.72 -20.78 8.22
C TYR A 95 -12.11 -21.14 7.69
N TYR A 96 -13.06 -21.36 8.60
CA TYR A 96 -14.47 -21.48 8.22
C TYR A 96 -14.95 -20.19 7.56
N SER A 97 -15.69 -20.33 6.47
CA SER A 97 -16.23 -19.21 5.70
C SER A 97 -17.69 -19.49 5.35
N THR A 98 -18.55 -18.49 5.54
CA THR A 98 -19.96 -18.56 5.11
C THR A 98 -20.06 -18.55 3.58
N PRO A 99 -21.15 -19.02 2.96
CA PRO A 99 -21.32 -19.01 1.50
C PRO A 99 -21.10 -17.62 0.88
N GLN A 100 -21.66 -16.57 1.50
CA GLN A 100 -21.46 -15.18 1.05
C GLN A 100 -19.98 -14.76 1.04
N LYS A 101 -19.21 -15.17 2.05
CA LYS A 101 -17.77 -14.88 2.12
C LYS A 101 -16.98 -15.74 1.13
N GLN A 102 -17.42 -16.96 0.83
CA GLN A 102 -16.78 -17.80 -0.17
C GLN A 102 -16.93 -17.20 -1.56
N GLU A 103 -18.12 -16.74 -1.93
CA GLU A 103 -18.36 -16.04 -3.21
C GLU A 103 -17.54 -14.76 -3.33
N ALA A 104 -17.54 -13.92 -2.28
CA ALA A 104 -16.72 -12.71 -2.26
C ALA A 104 -15.21 -13.01 -2.36
N MET A 105 -14.74 -14.08 -1.71
CA MET A 105 -13.34 -14.51 -1.81
C MET A 105 -13.03 -14.97 -3.23
N HIS A 106 -13.89 -15.79 -3.83
CA HIS A 106 -13.72 -16.28 -5.19
C HIS A 106 -13.57 -15.12 -6.19
N ASN A 107 -14.43 -14.12 -6.12
CA ASN A 107 -14.34 -12.94 -6.99
C ASN A 107 -13.00 -12.20 -6.84
N ILE A 108 -12.53 -12.01 -5.60
CA ILE A 108 -11.21 -11.39 -5.34
C ILE A 108 -10.08 -12.25 -5.94
N ILE A 109 -10.14 -13.57 -5.79
CA ILE A 109 -9.12 -14.47 -6.34
C ILE A 109 -9.09 -14.42 -7.86
N GLN A 110 -10.26 -14.42 -8.53
CA GLN A 110 -10.32 -14.30 -9.98
C GLN A 110 -9.74 -12.96 -10.48
N GLU A 111 -10.05 -11.85 -9.81
CA GLU A 111 -9.47 -10.54 -10.13
C GLU A 111 -7.94 -10.56 -10.00
N LEU A 112 -7.41 -11.15 -8.92
CA LEU A 112 -5.97 -11.25 -8.67
C LEU A 112 -5.26 -12.15 -9.69
N LEU A 113 -5.90 -13.26 -10.09
CA LEU A 113 -5.40 -14.18 -11.13
C LEU A 113 -5.37 -13.50 -12.50
N GLN A 114 -6.47 -12.85 -12.90
CA GLN A 114 -6.55 -12.12 -14.17
C GLN A 114 -5.54 -10.97 -14.24
N SER A 115 -5.27 -10.35 -13.08
CA SER A 115 -4.27 -9.30 -12.90
C SER A 115 -2.83 -9.81 -12.86
N GLY A 116 -2.60 -11.12 -12.83
CA GLY A 116 -1.27 -11.74 -12.74
C GLY A 116 -0.57 -11.53 -11.38
N LEU A 117 -1.27 -11.04 -10.36
CA LEU A 117 -0.69 -10.75 -9.03
C LEU A 117 -0.47 -12.03 -8.22
N ILE A 118 -1.27 -13.06 -8.48
CA ILE A 118 -1.16 -14.39 -7.89
C ILE A 118 -1.17 -15.46 -8.99
N ARG A 119 -0.83 -16.69 -8.62
CA ARG A 119 -0.95 -17.88 -9.47
C ARG A 119 -1.34 -19.11 -8.66
N GLN A 120 -1.75 -20.18 -9.33
CA GLN A 120 -1.97 -21.47 -8.68
C GLN A 120 -0.68 -21.96 -8.02
N SER A 121 -0.79 -22.50 -6.81
CA SER A 121 0.35 -23.05 -6.06
C SER A 121 0.17 -24.55 -5.81
N TYR A 122 1.32 -25.22 -5.73
CA TYR A 122 1.46 -26.61 -5.26
C TYR A 122 2.48 -26.67 -4.10
N SER A 123 2.65 -25.54 -3.40
CA SER A 123 3.63 -25.39 -2.33
C SER A 123 3.29 -26.26 -1.12
N ASN A 124 4.32 -26.62 -0.36
CA ASN A 124 4.18 -27.21 0.96
C ASN A 124 3.95 -26.15 2.07
N TYR A 125 3.95 -24.86 1.74
CA TYR A 125 3.48 -23.78 2.62
C TYR A 125 1.98 -23.60 2.45
N ALA A 126 1.30 -23.23 3.54
CA ALA A 126 -0.13 -22.96 3.46
C ALA A 126 -0.58 -22.01 4.58
N ALA A 127 -0.75 -20.72 4.25
CA ALA A 127 -1.34 -19.73 5.14
C ALA A 127 -2.84 -19.57 4.87
N PRO A 128 -3.73 -19.50 5.87
CA PRO A 128 -5.15 -19.37 5.60
C PRO A 128 -5.50 -17.92 5.23
N ALA A 129 -6.28 -17.74 4.15
CA ALA A 129 -6.86 -16.45 3.80
C ALA A 129 -8.22 -16.26 4.49
N MET A 130 -8.55 -15.02 4.83
CA MET A 130 -9.84 -14.63 5.40
C MET A 130 -10.30 -13.27 4.87
N LEU A 131 -11.62 -13.04 4.94
CA LEU A 131 -12.20 -11.75 4.59
C LEU A 131 -12.48 -10.92 5.84
N VAL A 132 -12.03 -9.66 5.80
CA VAL A 132 -12.30 -8.63 6.81
C VAL A 132 -13.18 -7.55 6.17
N PRO A 133 -14.25 -7.10 6.85
CA PRO A 133 -15.12 -6.07 6.30
C PRO A 133 -14.39 -4.71 6.27
N LYS A 134 -14.58 -3.96 5.19
CA LYS A 134 -14.19 -2.55 5.10
C LYS A 134 -15.36 -1.66 5.53
N LYS A 135 -15.04 -0.38 5.78
CA LYS A 135 -16.05 0.66 6.14
C LYS A 135 -17.07 0.91 5.04
N ASP A 136 -16.73 0.63 3.78
CA ASP A 136 -17.58 0.80 2.60
C ASP A 136 -18.43 -0.44 2.28
N ASN A 137 -18.60 -1.36 3.24
CA ASN A 137 -19.28 -2.66 3.09
C ASN A 137 -18.65 -3.62 2.06
N THR A 138 -17.46 -3.31 1.53
CA THR A 138 -16.70 -4.26 0.72
C THR A 138 -15.82 -5.18 1.58
N TRP A 139 -15.29 -6.24 0.99
CA TRP A 139 -14.38 -7.16 1.69
C TRP A 139 -12.92 -6.86 1.38
N ARG A 140 -12.04 -7.10 2.35
CA ARG A 140 -10.60 -7.14 2.18
C ARG A 140 -10.11 -8.55 2.46
N MET A 141 -9.43 -9.15 1.50
CA MET A 141 -8.69 -10.39 1.72
C MET A 141 -7.44 -10.12 2.55
N VAL A 142 -7.28 -10.89 3.62
CA VAL A 142 -6.10 -10.89 4.50
C VAL A 142 -5.59 -12.31 4.61
N VAL A 143 -4.29 -12.50 4.42
CA VAL A 143 -3.64 -13.80 4.59
C VAL A 143 -2.93 -13.82 5.95
N ASP A 144 -3.18 -14.85 6.75
CA ASP A 144 -2.57 -14.98 8.07
C ASP A 144 -1.15 -15.59 7.96
N TYR A 145 -0.18 -14.73 7.70
CA TYR A 145 1.23 -15.11 7.62
C TYR A 145 1.93 -15.22 8.98
N LYS A 146 1.25 -15.27 10.12
CA LYS A 146 1.91 -15.32 11.45
C LYS A 146 2.96 -16.43 11.57
N LYS A 147 2.66 -17.64 11.09
CA LYS A 147 3.60 -18.78 11.14
C LYS A 147 4.78 -18.63 10.18
N LEU A 148 4.56 -18.08 9.00
CA LEU A 148 5.66 -17.74 8.08
C LEU A 148 6.53 -16.65 8.73
N ASN A 149 5.90 -15.61 9.26
CA ASN A 149 6.59 -14.51 9.91
C ASN A 149 7.41 -14.97 11.13
N SER A 150 7.00 -15.98 11.90
CA SER A 150 7.80 -16.45 13.04
C SER A 150 9.14 -17.06 12.62
N ILE A 151 9.23 -17.64 11.41
CA ILE A 151 10.46 -18.25 10.88
C ILE A 151 11.22 -17.34 9.92
N THR A 152 10.60 -16.27 9.42
CA THR A 152 11.26 -15.28 8.56
C THR A 152 12.28 -14.48 9.36
N ILE A 153 13.53 -14.46 8.87
CA ILE A 153 14.62 -13.66 9.41
C ILE A 153 14.23 -12.19 9.27
N LYS A 154 14.23 -11.48 10.40
CA LYS A 154 13.79 -10.08 10.45
C LYS A 154 14.76 -9.20 9.66
N ASP A 155 14.19 -8.35 8.83
CA ASP A 155 14.89 -7.26 8.20
C ASP A 155 14.89 -6.03 9.10
N ASN A 156 16.06 -5.53 9.46
CA ASN A 156 16.23 -4.37 10.33
C ASN A 156 16.52 -3.08 9.56
N HIS A 157 16.20 -3.03 8.26
CA HIS A 157 16.30 -1.78 7.51
C HIS A 157 15.49 -0.66 8.21
N PRO A 158 16.11 0.51 8.48
CA PRO A 158 15.45 1.57 9.23
C PRO A 158 14.29 2.15 8.42
N LEU A 159 13.14 2.28 9.07
CA LEU A 159 12.07 3.12 8.55
C LEU A 159 12.36 4.57 8.92
N PRO A 160 12.04 5.54 8.04
CA PRO A 160 12.31 6.95 8.31
C PRO A 160 11.57 7.40 9.59
N ASN A 161 12.29 8.14 10.44
CA ASN A 161 11.70 8.71 11.64
C ASN A 161 10.77 9.87 11.23
N MET A 162 9.53 9.83 11.73
CA MET A 162 8.52 10.86 11.46
C MET A 162 8.99 12.27 11.85
N GLU A 163 9.64 12.44 13.00
CA GLU A 163 10.12 13.74 13.46
C GLU A 163 11.20 14.32 12.53
N GLN A 164 12.12 13.47 12.08
CA GLN A 164 13.16 13.86 11.12
C GLN A 164 12.53 14.29 9.79
N THR A 165 11.55 13.53 9.28
CA THR A 165 10.83 13.88 8.06
C THR A 165 10.13 15.24 8.19
N ILE A 166 9.47 15.52 9.32
CA ILE A 166 8.81 16.80 9.57
C ILE A 166 9.82 17.95 9.64
N GLN A 167 10.96 17.75 10.29
CA GLN A 167 12.03 18.77 10.36
C GLN A 167 12.58 19.11 8.97
N ILE A 168 12.81 18.11 8.12
CA ILE A 168 13.24 18.34 6.73
C ILE A 168 12.19 19.17 5.99
N LEU A 169 10.90 18.81 6.10
CA LEU A 169 9.80 19.54 5.47
C LEU A 169 9.66 20.98 6.00
N GLY A 170 9.97 21.23 7.27
CA GLY A 170 9.92 22.54 7.91
C GLY A 170 11.00 23.54 7.44
N GLY A 171 11.92 23.14 6.57
CA GLY A 171 13.06 23.95 6.10
C GLY A 171 12.74 25.16 5.21
N GLY A 172 11.50 25.65 5.17
CA GLY A 172 11.11 26.85 4.42
C GLY A 172 10.65 26.59 2.97
N TYR A 173 10.24 25.38 2.64
CA TYR A 173 9.64 25.09 1.33
C TYR A 173 8.27 25.78 1.20
N LYS A 174 8.04 26.44 0.05
CA LYS A 174 6.78 27.13 -0.26
C LYS A 174 5.71 26.19 -0.81
N PHE A 175 6.12 25.05 -1.36
CA PHE A 175 5.24 24.09 -2.02
C PHE A 175 5.56 22.68 -1.55
N PHE A 176 4.51 21.89 -1.33
CA PHE A 176 4.60 20.47 -1.03
C PHE A 176 3.68 19.71 -1.98
N SER A 177 4.17 18.56 -2.46
CA SER A 177 3.36 17.60 -3.19
C SER A 177 3.34 16.29 -2.42
N LYS A 178 2.21 15.60 -2.50
CA LYS A 178 2.03 14.26 -1.93
C LYS A 178 1.64 13.31 -3.05
N LEU A 179 2.46 12.29 -3.26
CA LEU A 179 2.19 11.22 -4.21
C LEU A 179 1.95 9.93 -3.43
N ASP A 180 0.88 9.21 -3.77
CA ASP A 180 0.54 7.93 -3.16
C ASP A 180 0.53 6.83 -4.22
N MET A 181 1.24 5.73 -3.95
CA MET A 181 1.28 4.58 -4.85
C MET A 181 0.12 3.64 -4.55
N LYS A 182 -0.82 3.52 -5.50
CA LYS A 182 -1.93 2.56 -5.38
C LYS A 182 -1.39 1.15 -5.20
N SER A 183 -1.75 0.52 -4.08
CA SER A 183 -1.31 -0.82 -3.72
C SER A 183 0.21 -1.01 -3.87
N GLY A 184 1.02 -0.04 -3.41
CA GLY A 184 2.48 0.01 -3.65
C GLY A 184 3.24 -1.31 -3.40
N PHE A 185 2.85 -2.09 -2.40
CA PHE A 185 3.44 -3.42 -2.17
C PHE A 185 3.28 -4.36 -3.37
N TRP A 186 2.10 -4.40 -3.99
CA TRP A 186 1.81 -5.28 -5.13
C TRP A 186 2.59 -4.89 -6.39
N GLN A 187 3.31 -3.77 -6.38
CA GLN A 187 4.17 -3.38 -7.49
C GLN A 187 5.57 -4.01 -7.39
N ILE A 188 5.96 -4.52 -6.22
CA ILE A 188 7.28 -5.13 -6.00
C ILE A 188 7.19 -6.62 -6.30
N PRO A 189 7.96 -7.18 -7.27
CA PRO A 189 7.97 -8.60 -7.55
C PRO A 189 8.60 -9.40 -6.40
N ILE A 190 8.14 -10.62 -6.18
CA ILE A 190 8.82 -11.60 -5.32
C ILE A 190 9.77 -12.41 -6.19
N LYS A 191 10.95 -12.72 -5.65
CA LYS A 191 11.91 -13.61 -6.27
C LYS A 191 11.28 -14.98 -6.56
N GLU A 192 11.47 -15.51 -7.76
CA GLU A 192 10.78 -16.71 -8.24
C GLU A 192 10.89 -17.90 -7.27
N GLU A 193 12.08 -18.12 -6.70
CA GLU A 193 12.33 -19.22 -5.78
C GLU A 193 11.63 -19.04 -4.42
N ASP A 194 11.19 -17.83 -4.07
CA ASP A 194 10.55 -17.52 -2.79
C ASP A 194 9.02 -17.42 -2.86
N LYS A 195 8.43 -17.41 -4.07
CA LYS A 195 6.97 -17.26 -4.25
C LYS A 195 6.18 -18.32 -3.51
N HIS A 196 6.64 -19.58 -3.57
CA HIS A 196 6.01 -20.72 -2.92
C HIS A 196 5.83 -20.52 -1.40
N LYS A 197 6.68 -19.72 -0.74
CA LYS A 197 6.57 -19.43 0.71
C LYS A 197 5.33 -18.60 1.03
N THR A 198 4.82 -17.84 0.06
CA THR A 198 3.61 -17.02 0.19
C THR A 198 2.32 -17.76 -0.12
N ALA A 199 2.39 -19.10 -0.27
CA ALA A 199 1.22 -19.88 -0.59
C ALA A 199 0.14 -19.74 0.48
N PHE A 200 -1.09 -19.54 0.03
CA PHE A 200 -2.25 -19.30 0.87
C PHE A 200 -3.46 -20.09 0.39
N ILE A 201 -4.28 -20.49 1.35
CA ILE A 201 -5.48 -21.31 1.15
C ILE A 201 -6.68 -20.38 0.97
N ALA A 202 -7.36 -20.54 -0.16
CA ALA A 202 -8.68 -20.00 -0.44
C ALA A 202 -9.72 -21.16 -0.46
N PRO A 203 -11.03 -20.86 -0.46
CA PRO A 203 -12.07 -21.89 -0.48
C PRO A 203 -11.98 -22.86 -1.66
N ASP A 204 -11.48 -22.39 -2.81
CA ASP A 204 -11.42 -23.10 -4.08
C ASP A 204 -10.02 -23.65 -4.43
N GLY A 205 -8.99 -23.34 -3.65
CA GLY A 205 -7.65 -23.84 -3.94
C GLY A 205 -6.52 -23.21 -3.14
N LEU A 206 -5.30 -23.56 -3.54
CA LEU A 206 -4.05 -23.01 -3.01
C LEU A 206 -3.42 -22.08 -4.06
N TYR A 207 -3.10 -20.86 -3.66
CA TYR A 207 -2.53 -19.83 -4.53
C TYR A 207 -1.28 -19.24 -3.91
N GLU A 208 -0.39 -18.67 -4.70
CA GLU A 208 0.81 -17.96 -4.21
C GLU A 208 0.96 -16.62 -4.92
N TRP A 209 1.67 -15.69 -4.27
CA TRP A 209 1.85 -14.35 -4.78
C TRP A 209 3.04 -14.24 -5.73
N ASN A 210 2.84 -13.53 -6.85
CA ASN A 210 3.93 -13.11 -7.73
C ASN A 210 4.60 -11.81 -7.25
N VAL A 211 3.87 -11.03 -6.46
CA VAL A 211 4.24 -9.70 -5.97
C VAL A 211 4.19 -9.65 -4.46
N LEU A 212 4.82 -8.68 -3.83
CA LEU A 212 4.92 -8.57 -2.38
C LEU A 212 3.54 -8.38 -1.74
N PRO A 213 3.00 -9.36 -0.98
CA PRO A 213 1.71 -9.21 -0.34
C PRO A 213 1.82 -8.38 0.93
N GLN A 214 0.67 -7.89 1.37
CA GLN A 214 0.51 -7.36 2.73
C GLN A 214 0.59 -8.49 3.75
N GLY A 215 1.08 -8.19 4.95
CA GLY A 215 1.10 -9.12 6.08
C GLY A 215 2.40 -9.89 6.27
N LEU A 216 3.37 -9.85 5.33
CA LEU A 216 4.71 -10.37 5.59
C LEU A 216 5.49 -9.42 6.50
N LYS A 217 6.31 -9.99 7.38
CA LYS A 217 7.15 -9.25 8.33
C LYS A 217 8.02 -8.20 7.65
N ASN A 218 8.58 -8.53 6.49
CA ASN A 218 9.56 -7.71 5.79
C ASN A 218 8.96 -6.94 4.59
N SER A 219 7.63 -6.86 4.45
CA SER A 219 7.03 -6.04 3.37
C SER A 219 7.35 -4.55 3.54
N PRO A 220 7.16 -3.91 4.72
CA PRO A 220 7.50 -2.49 4.91
C PRO A 220 8.98 -2.15 4.65
N PRO A 221 9.98 -2.85 5.24
CA PRO A 221 11.39 -2.50 5.00
C PRO A 221 11.82 -2.74 3.54
N SER A 222 11.23 -3.73 2.86
CA SER A 222 11.51 -3.95 1.44
C SER A 222 10.97 -2.84 0.56
N PHE A 223 9.74 -2.39 0.83
CA PHE A 223 9.16 -1.23 0.16
C PHE A 223 10.00 0.02 0.39
N GLN A 224 10.44 0.26 1.63
CA GLN A 224 11.29 1.41 1.95
C GLN A 224 12.60 1.42 1.16
N ARG A 225 13.31 0.29 1.05
CA ARG A 225 14.53 0.20 0.23
C ARG A 225 14.27 0.50 -1.23
N VAL A 226 13.23 -0.11 -1.81
CA VAL A 226 12.87 0.16 -3.21
C VAL A 226 12.59 1.65 -3.42
N MET A 227 11.89 2.30 -2.50
CA MET A 227 11.66 3.74 -2.59
C MET A 227 12.93 4.57 -2.46
N LEU A 228 13.85 4.20 -1.56
CA LEU A 228 15.13 4.89 -1.42
C LEU A 228 15.99 4.73 -2.68
N ASP A 229 16.08 3.52 -3.24
CA ASP A 229 16.86 3.24 -4.45
C ASP A 229 16.31 3.97 -5.69
N ILE A 230 15.00 4.22 -5.76
CA ILE A 230 14.37 4.97 -6.86
C ILE A 230 14.56 6.49 -6.72
N LEU A 231 14.58 6.99 -5.48
CA LEU A 231 14.59 8.42 -5.18
C LEU A 231 16.00 8.98 -4.89
N SER A 232 17.02 8.13 -4.79
CA SER A 232 18.43 8.50 -4.65
C SER A 232 19.05 8.93 -5.98
#